data_AF-A0AAE5AAC5-F1
#
_entry.id   AF-A0AAE5AAC5-F1
#
_cell.length_a   1.000
_cell.length_b   1.000
_cell.length_c   1.000
_cell.angle_alpha   90.00
_cell.angle_beta   90.00
_cell.angle_gamma   90.00
#
_symmetry.space_group_name_H-M   'P 1'
#
loop_
_entity.id
_entity.type
_entity.pdbx_description
1 polymer ?
#
loop_
_entity_poly.entity_id
_entity_poly.type
_entity_poly.pdbx_seq_one_letter_code
_entity_poly.pdbx_strand_id
1 'polypeptide(L)'
;MAGLPWIRLQTTIFEHPKVLILKEDKQWKAIVAYLECMTYSGRHGLAGYVPKTAIRLLHITAGDVAKLVNEGLLAAAPGGWQINGWDEYQLADPESLARSEKAKKAAAARWGKRNGRHDETA
;
A
#
# COMPACT_ATOMS: atom_id res chain seq x y z
N MET A 1 13.62 -4.89 23.21
CA MET A 1 12.49 -3.93 23.32
C MET A 1 12.35 -3.26 21.96
N ALA A 2 11.45 -3.75 21.09
CA ALA A 2 11.19 -3.05 19.83
C ALA A 2 10.51 -1.72 20.18
N GLY A 3 11.10 -0.59 19.76
CA GLY A 3 10.56 0.75 20.02
C GLY A 3 9.13 0.90 19.47
N LEU A 4 8.44 1.96 19.93
CA LEU A 4 7.10 2.29 19.44
C LEU A 4 7.10 2.34 17.90
N PRO A 5 6.27 1.57 17.18
CA PRO A 5 6.24 1.62 15.73
C PRO A 5 5.71 2.99 15.27
N TRP A 6 6.48 3.69 14.45
CA TRP A 6 6.17 5.05 13.99
C TRP A 6 6.52 5.21 12.51
N ILE A 7 5.86 6.19 11.86
CA ILE A 7 6.16 6.63 10.49
C ILE A 7 6.31 8.15 10.50
N ARG A 8 7.09 8.71 9.57
CA ARG A 8 7.11 10.16 9.34
C ARG A 8 5.86 10.54 8.55
N LEU A 9 5.04 11.43 9.09
CA LEU A 9 3.98 12.06 8.32
C LEU A 9 4.25 13.56 8.27
N GLN A 10 4.39 14.11 7.08
CA GLN A 10 4.51 15.56 6.93
C GLN A 10 3.19 16.22 7.29
N THR A 11 3.25 17.32 8.04
CA THR A 11 2.08 18.10 8.44
C THR A 11 1.31 18.67 7.25
N THR A 12 2.01 18.84 6.11
CA THR A 12 1.48 19.31 4.83
C THR A 12 0.77 18.23 4.01
N ILE A 13 0.60 17.00 4.52
CA ILE A 13 0.01 15.90 3.74
C ILE A 13 -1.37 16.24 3.15
N PHE A 14 -2.15 17.05 3.87
CA PHE A 14 -3.48 17.47 3.49
C PHE A 14 -3.52 18.65 2.49
N GLU A 15 -2.35 19.19 2.16
CA GLU A 15 -2.10 20.25 1.18
C GLU A 15 -1.40 19.70 -0.07
N HIS A 16 -1.01 18.42 -0.07
CA HIS A 16 -0.39 17.79 -1.22
C HIS A 16 -1.37 17.78 -2.42
N PRO A 17 -0.94 18.15 -3.65
CA PRO A 17 -1.84 18.28 -4.81
C PRO A 17 -2.77 17.09 -5.04
N LYS A 18 -2.23 15.86 -4.97
CA LYS A 18 -3.00 14.61 -5.09
C LYS A 18 -4.08 14.44 -4.01
N VAL A 19 -3.79 14.88 -2.78
CA VAL A 19 -4.76 14.82 -1.67
C VAL A 19 -5.80 15.92 -1.83
N LEU A 20 -5.41 17.11 -2.29
CA LEU A 20 -6.36 18.20 -2.60
C LEU A 20 -7.38 17.79 -3.66
N ILE A 21 -6.96 17.10 -4.72
CA ILE A 21 -7.88 16.55 -5.75
C ILE A 21 -8.90 15.60 -5.10
N LEU A 22 -8.44 14.65 -4.28
CA LEU A 22 -9.36 13.75 -3.56
C LEU A 22 -10.32 14.49 -2.62
N LYS A 23 -9.90 15.62 -2.03
CA LYS A 23 -10.77 16.45 -1.19
C LYS A 23 -11.84 17.16 -2.01
N GLU A 24 -11.45 17.73 -3.16
CA GLU A 24 -12.36 18.39 -4.10
C GLU A 24 -13.46 17.42 -4.55
N ASP A 25 -13.07 16.18 -4.88
CA ASP A 25 -13.98 15.10 -5.26
C ASP A 25 -14.72 14.45 -4.08
N LYS A 26 -14.56 14.98 -2.86
CA LYS A 26 -15.18 14.48 -1.61
C LYS A 26 -14.86 13.01 -1.31
N GLN A 27 -13.69 12.53 -1.74
CA GLN A 27 -13.21 11.16 -1.57
C GLN A 27 -12.53 10.95 -0.21
N TRP A 28 -13.18 11.37 0.88
CA TRP A 28 -12.63 11.33 2.24
C TRP A 28 -12.20 9.93 2.67
N LYS A 29 -12.95 8.90 2.26
CA LYS A 29 -12.62 7.49 2.53
C LYS A 29 -11.31 7.06 1.87
N ALA A 30 -11.02 7.53 0.66
CA ALA A 30 -9.77 7.22 -0.03
C ALA A 30 -8.58 7.85 0.72
N ILE A 31 -8.73 9.08 1.21
CA ILE A 31 -7.69 9.77 2.01
C ILE A 31 -7.39 8.98 3.29
N VAL A 32 -8.41 8.52 4.00
CA VAL A 32 -8.23 7.68 5.21
C VAL A 32 -7.58 6.34 4.84
N ALA A 33 -8.04 5.69 3.78
CA ALA A 33 -7.48 4.43 3.28
C ALA A 33 -5.98 4.55 2.94
N TYR A 34 -5.56 5.70 2.42
CA TYR A 34 -4.14 5.98 2.17
C TYR A 34 -3.32 6.01 3.48
N LEU A 35 -3.82 6.68 4.52
CA LEU A 35 -3.17 6.71 5.83
C LEU A 35 -3.16 5.32 6.49
N GLU A 36 -4.23 4.55 6.36
CA GLU A 36 -4.29 3.15 6.82
C GLU A 36 -3.26 2.27 6.11
N CYS A 37 -3.07 2.46 4.81
CA CYS A 37 -2.02 1.79 4.03
C CYS A 37 -0.61 2.15 4.54
N MET A 38 -0.34 3.44 4.79
CA MET A 38 0.95 3.91 5.31
C MET A 38 1.26 3.32 6.69
N THR A 39 0.28 3.37 7.60
CA THR A 39 0.43 2.86 8.97
C THR A 39 0.59 1.34 9.01
N TYR A 40 -0.12 0.60 8.15
CA TYR A 40 0.07 -0.84 8.01
C TYR A 40 1.49 -1.18 7.54
N SER A 41 1.94 -0.56 6.46
CA SER A 41 3.30 -0.76 5.93
C SER A 41 4.36 -0.44 6.98
N GLY A 42 4.23 0.69 7.69
CA GLY A 42 5.15 1.11 8.75
C GLY A 42 5.21 0.12 9.91
N ARG A 43 4.04 -0.30 10.43
CA ARG A 43 3.95 -1.29 11.51
C ARG A 43 4.62 -2.62 11.16
N HIS A 44 4.50 -3.05 9.90
CA HIS A 44 5.02 -4.32 9.44
C HIS A 44 6.42 -4.22 8.79
N GLY A 45 6.99 -3.02 8.71
CA GLY A 45 8.28 -2.76 8.06
C GLY A 45 8.31 -3.28 6.63
N LEU A 46 7.29 -2.95 5.83
CA LEU A 46 7.13 -3.43 4.45
C LEU A 46 7.64 -2.46 3.40
N ALA A 47 8.37 -1.42 3.79
CA ALA A 47 8.95 -0.42 2.88
C ALA A 47 7.93 0.11 1.84
N GLY A 48 6.72 0.44 2.31
CA GLY A 48 5.64 1.00 1.49
C GLY A 48 4.77 -0.04 0.80
N TYR A 49 5.09 -1.33 0.89
CA TYR A 49 4.28 -2.38 0.29
C TYR A 49 3.06 -2.73 1.13
N VAL A 50 1.91 -2.81 0.46
CA VAL A 50 0.61 -3.12 1.05
C VAL A 50 0.03 -4.33 0.34
N PRO A 51 0.00 -5.53 0.96
CA PRO A 51 -0.53 -6.73 0.33
C PRO A 51 -2.06 -6.65 0.21
N LYS A 52 -2.63 -7.36 -0.78
CA LYS A 52 -4.09 -7.43 -0.97
C LYS A 52 -4.87 -7.91 0.25
N THR A 53 -4.25 -8.73 1.09
CA THR A 53 -4.83 -9.18 2.36
C THR A 53 -4.97 -8.04 3.38
N ALA A 54 -4.05 -7.07 3.38
CA ALA A 54 -4.11 -5.91 4.26
C ALA A 54 -5.27 -4.99 3.90
N ILE A 55 -5.50 -4.73 2.62
CA ILE A 55 -6.65 -3.94 2.14
C ILE A 55 -7.98 -4.53 2.65
N ARG A 56 -8.13 -5.85 2.64
CA ARG A 56 -9.33 -6.52 3.18
C ARG A 56 -9.45 -6.38 4.70
N LEU A 57 -8.34 -6.52 5.42
CA LEU A 57 -8.30 -6.40 6.88
C LEU A 57 -8.65 -4.97 7.34
N LEU A 58 -8.21 -3.97 6.59
CA LEU A 58 -8.46 -2.55 6.86
C LEU A 58 -9.84 -2.09 6.35
N HIS A 59 -10.66 -3.01 5.82
CA HIS A 59 -11.97 -2.70 5.24
C HIS A 59 -11.92 -1.64 4.11
N ILE A 60 -10.78 -1.50 3.44
CA ILE A 60 -10.61 -0.61 2.31
C ILE A 60 -11.26 -1.24 1.08
N THR A 61 -12.11 -0.48 0.38
CA THR A 61 -12.81 -0.99 -0.79
C THR A 61 -11.92 -0.96 -2.04
N ALA A 62 -12.22 -1.81 -3.02
CA ALA A 62 -11.51 -1.79 -4.30
C ALA A 62 -11.66 -0.43 -5.03
N GLY A 63 -12.80 0.25 -4.85
CA GLY A 63 -13.03 1.58 -5.41
C GLY A 63 -12.15 2.65 -4.78
N ASP A 64 -11.87 2.57 -3.47
CA ASP A 64 -10.97 3.50 -2.80
C ASP A 64 -9.52 3.30 -3.26
N VAL A 65 -9.08 2.04 -3.38
CA VAL A 65 -7.76 1.73 -3.94
C VAL A 65 -7.63 2.21 -5.39
N ALA A 66 -8.67 2.05 -6.21
CA ALA A 66 -8.65 2.52 -7.59
C ALA A 66 -8.45 4.05 -7.68
N LYS A 67 -9.11 4.83 -6.82
CA LYS A 67 -8.90 6.29 -6.74
C LYS A 67 -7.47 6.62 -6.32
N LEU A 68 -6.94 5.93 -5.33
CA LEU A 68 -5.56 6.13 -4.87
C LEU A 68 -4.51 5.80 -5.94
N VAL A 69 -4.78 4.78 -6.77
CA VAL A 69 -3.94 4.47 -7.93
C VAL A 69 -4.09 5.53 -9.02
N ASN A 70 -5.31 6.00 -9.29
CA ASN A 70 -5.58 7.05 -10.28
C ASN A 70 -4.84 8.35 -9.95
N GLU A 71 -4.88 8.76 -8.69
CA GLU A 71 -4.16 9.95 -8.21
C GLU A 71 -2.65 9.71 -8.04
N GLY A 72 -2.17 8.48 -8.27
CA GLY A 72 -0.76 8.14 -8.14
C GLY A 72 -0.24 8.26 -6.71
N LEU A 73 -1.09 8.01 -5.70
CA LEU A 73 -0.68 7.81 -4.31
C LEU A 73 -0.24 6.36 -4.06
N LEU A 74 -0.88 5.42 -4.75
CA LEU A 74 -0.48 4.02 -4.82
C LEU A 74 -0.08 3.63 -6.25
N ALA A 75 0.85 2.69 -6.37
CA ALA A 75 1.16 1.99 -7.61
C ALA A 75 0.77 0.51 -7.50
N ALA A 76 0.31 -0.08 -8.60
CA ALA A 76 0.05 -1.52 -8.63
C ALA A 76 1.36 -2.30 -8.44
N ALA A 77 1.32 -3.33 -7.59
CA ALA A 77 2.46 -4.21 -7.34
C ALA A 77 2.00 -5.68 -7.36
N PRO A 78 2.89 -6.65 -7.58
CA PRO A 78 2.52 -8.06 -7.57
C PRO A 78 1.85 -8.47 -6.26
N GLY A 79 0.55 -8.77 -6.32
CA GLY A 79 -0.25 -9.22 -5.17
C GLY A 79 -0.63 -8.13 -4.16
N GLY A 80 -0.49 -6.86 -4.52
CA GLY A 80 -0.82 -5.73 -3.66
C GLY A 80 -0.58 -4.39 -4.34
N TRP A 81 -0.15 -3.42 -3.55
CA TRP A 81 0.16 -2.06 -4.00
C TRP A 81 1.41 -1.54 -3.29
N GLN A 82 2.08 -0.59 -3.92
CA GLN A 82 3.23 0.11 -3.38
C GLN A 82 2.84 1.57 -3.14
N ILE A 83 3.18 2.12 -1.97
CA ILE A 83 3.02 3.56 -1.69
C ILE A 83 4.10 4.31 -2.46
N ASN A 84 3.67 5.30 -3.25
CA ASN A 84 4.59 6.11 -4.04
C ASN A 84 5.39 7.05 -3.14
N GLY A 85 6.70 7.16 -3.41
CA GLY A 85 7.61 8.02 -2.65
C GLY A 85 7.94 7.49 -1.24
N TRP A 86 7.61 6.24 -0.90
CA TRP A 86 7.89 5.71 0.44
C TRP A 86 9.38 5.82 0.82
N ASP A 87 10.28 5.42 -0.08
CA ASP A 87 11.73 5.41 0.18
C ASP A 87 12.35 6.82 0.23
N GLU A 88 11.66 7.82 -0.32
CA GLU A 88 12.11 9.22 -0.30
C GLU A 88 11.83 9.88 1.06
N TYR A 89 10.68 9.57 1.67
CA TYR A 89 10.21 10.24 2.88
C TYR A 89 10.34 9.38 4.15
N GLN A 90 10.48 8.06 4.01
CA GLN A 90 10.69 7.13 5.13
C GLN A 90 12.11 6.59 5.13
N LEU A 91 12.64 6.33 6.33
CA LEU A 91 13.86 5.54 6.44
C LEU A 91 13.49 4.07 6.20
N ALA A 92 13.69 3.60 4.98
CA ALA A 92 13.65 2.18 4.67
C ALA A 92 15.02 1.58 4.97
N ASP A 93 15.12 0.82 6.06
CA ASP A 93 16.33 0.04 6.32
C ASP A 93 16.43 -1.17 5.36
N PRO A 94 17.63 -1.74 5.16
CA PRO A 94 17.82 -2.90 4.29
C PRO A 94 16.96 -4.11 4.69
N GLU A 95 16.65 -4.26 5.98
CA GLU A 95 15.80 -5.32 6.49
C GLU A 95 14.34 -5.17 6.04
N SER A 96 13.81 -3.94 6.05
CA SER A 96 12.46 -3.61 5.59
C SER A 96 12.32 -3.78 4.08
N LEU A 97 13.35 -3.41 3.32
CA LEU A 97 13.42 -3.69 1.88
C LEU A 97 13.41 -5.21 1.61
N ALA A 98 14.24 -5.98 2.32
CA ALA A 98 14.28 -7.43 2.18
C ALA A 98 12.94 -8.09 2.54
N ARG A 99 12.27 -7.60 3.59
CA ARG A 99 10.94 -8.06 4.01
C ARG A 99 9.88 -7.74 2.95
N SER A 100 9.92 -6.53 2.39
CA SER A 100 9.05 -6.10 1.29
C SER A 100 9.21 -7.00 0.06
N GLU A 101 10.45 -7.24 -0.37
CA GLU A 101 10.74 -8.09 -1.53
C GLU A 101 10.30 -9.54 -1.31
N LYS A 102 10.51 -10.08 -0.11
CA LYS A 102 10.01 -11.40 0.26
C LYS A 102 8.47 -11.45 0.19
N ALA A 103 7.80 -10.41 0.68
CA ALA A 103 6.35 -10.32 0.63
C ALA A 103 5.82 -10.22 -0.81
N LYS A 104 6.44 -9.40 -1.67
CA LYS A 104 6.13 -9.28 -3.10
C LYS A 104 6.30 -10.60 -3.83
N LYS A 105 7.44 -11.30 -3.63
CA LYS A 105 7.71 -12.62 -4.24
C LYS A 105 6.70 -13.67 -3.79
N ALA A 106 6.40 -13.74 -2.50
CA ALA A 106 5.40 -14.67 -1.97
C ALA A 106 4.00 -14.39 -2.53
N ALA A 107 3.64 -13.11 -2.68
CA ALA A 107 2.37 -12.71 -3.24
C ALA A 107 2.28 -13.02 -4.75
N ALA A 108 3.36 -12.77 -5.51
CA ALA A 108 3.47 -13.14 -6.92
C ALA A 108 3.33 -14.65 -7.13
N ALA A 109 4.02 -15.47 -6.32
CA ALA A 109 3.93 -16.93 -6.40
C ALA A 109 2.52 -17.45 -6.10
N ARG A 110 1.82 -16.86 -5.12
CA ARG A 110 0.42 -17.19 -4.81
C ARG A 110 -0.52 -16.80 -5.95
N TRP A 111 -0.26 -15.67 -6.61
CA TRP A 111 -1.05 -15.24 -7.77
C TRP A 111 -0.84 -16.20 -8.94
N GLY A 112 0.42 -16.52 -9.30
CA GLY A 112 0.73 -17.46 -10.38
C GLY A 112 0.02 -18.80 -10.23
N LYS A 113 0.03 -19.37 -9.00
CA LYS A 113 -0.68 -20.63 -8.70
C LYS A 113 -2.21 -20.52 -8.79
N ARG A 114 -2.79 -19.34 -8.53
CA ARG A 114 -4.23 -19.13 -8.58
C ARG A 114 -4.75 -18.94 -10.01
N ASN A 115 -3.96 -18.30 -10.89
CA ASN A 115 -4.32 -18.14 -12.29
C ASN A 115 -4.12 -19.44 -13.09
N GLY A 116 -3.07 -20.22 -12.80
CA GLY A 116 -2.83 -21.50 -13.50
C GLY A 116 -3.85 -22.60 -13.21
N ARG A 117 -4.68 -22.45 -12.17
CA ARG A 117 -5.74 -23.42 -11.83
C ARG A 117 -7.03 -23.21 -12.65
N HIS A 118 -7.11 -22.16 -13.46
CA HIS A 118 -8.28 -21.88 -14.30
C HIS A 118 -8.18 -22.48 -15.72
N ASP A 119 -7.00 -23.01 -16.11
CA ASP A 119 -6.73 -23.52 -17.46
C ASP A 119 -6.74 -25.06 -17.56
N GLU A 120 -6.96 -25.79 -16.45
CA GLU A 120 -6.97 -27.27 -16.42
C GLU A 120 -8.39 -27.89 -16.36
N THR A 121 -9.46 -27.08 -16.53
CA THR A 121 -10.85 -27.59 -16.52
C THR A 121 -11.73 -27.01 -17.63
N ALA A 122 -11.19 -26.83 -18.84
CA ALA A 122 -11.98 -26.51 -20.04
C ALA A 122 -11.83 -27.63 -21.08
#